data_AF-A0A642H7D8-F1
#
_entry.id   AF-A0A642H7D8-F1
#
_cell.length_a   1.000
_cell.length_b   1.000
_cell.length_c   1.000
_cell.angle_alpha   90.00
_cell.angle_beta   90.00
_cell.angle_gamma   90.00
#
_symmetry.space_group_name_H-M   'P 1'
#
loop_
_entity.id
_entity.type
_entity.pdbx_description
1 polymer ?
#
loop_
_entity_poly.entity_id
_entity_poly.type
_entity_poly.pdbx_seq_one_letter_code
_entity_poly.pdbx_strand_id
1 'polypeptide(L)'
;MMKNILQRNQIQPINNYYKTNDYYVLADILKLKNYAIRFHRHHDFGTLTSFKDWSKDNPTKNLVWYDSYNKIKHDRENNFELANMKNAIDSVAAFAITLIAQFGYRNILWNDKINKVIEVIEEPSWNIEDFYIPRRDSDVISDLYEDAKPYPKIESDI
;
A
#
# COMPACT_ATOMS: atom_id res chain seq x y z
N MET A 1 -1.47 -5.45 -10.09
CA MET A 1 -0.72 -5.84 -8.88
C MET A 1 -1.61 -5.80 -7.65
N MET A 2 -2.06 -4.61 -7.21
CA MET A 2 -2.97 -4.47 -6.06
C MET A 2 -4.36 -5.13 -6.23
N LYS A 3 -4.90 -5.14 -7.46
CA LYS A 3 -6.14 -5.88 -7.79
C LYS A 3 -6.10 -7.36 -7.37
N ASN A 4 -4.95 -8.02 -7.52
CA ASN A 4 -4.82 -9.44 -7.19
C ASN A 4 -4.95 -9.67 -5.67
N ILE A 5 -4.51 -8.71 -4.86
CA ILE A 5 -4.66 -8.74 -3.40
C ILE A 5 -6.14 -8.69 -3.04
N LEU A 6 -6.90 -7.76 -3.63
CA LEU A 6 -8.35 -7.67 -3.44
C LEU A 6 -9.06 -8.98 -3.81
N GLN A 7 -8.75 -9.53 -5.00
CA GLN A 7 -9.36 -10.77 -5.47
C GLN A 7 -9.03 -11.98 -4.57
N ARG A 8 -7.79 -12.09 -4.09
CA ARG A 8 -7.41 -13.18 -3.15
C ARG A 8 -8.06 -13.04 -1.77
N ASN A 9 -8.38 -11.82 -1.36
CA ASN A 9 -9.18 -11.55 -0.17
C ASN A 9 -10.69 -11.60 -0.44
N GLN A 10 -11.11 -12.13 -1.61
CA GLN A 10 -12.52 -12.29 -1.99
C GLN A 10 -13.31 -10.96 -2.04
N ILE A 11 -12.62 -9.83 -2.14
CA ILE A 11 -13.23 -8.51 -2.26
C ILE A 11 -13.67 -8.35 -3.70
N GLN A 12 -14.96 -8.10 -3.91
CA GLN A 12 -15.52 -7.78 -5.22
C GLN A 12 -15.67 -6.26 -5.38
N PRO A 13 -15.60 -5.74 -6.61
CA PRO A 13 -15.85 -4.32 -6.83
C PRO A 13 -17.30 -3.99 -6.48
N ILE A 14 -17.53 -2.85 -5.81
CA ILE A 14 -18.87 -2.33 -5.51
C ILE A 14 -19.65 -2.03 -6.80
N ASN A 15 -18.96 -1.73 -7.90
CA ASN A 15 -19.52 -1.46 -9.21
C ASN A 15 -18.98 -2.47 -10.25
N ASN A 16 -19.24 -2.23 -11.55
CA ASN A 16 -18.71 -3.07 -12.65
C ASN A 16 -17.17 -3.16 -12.70
N TYR A 17 -16.46 -2.25 -12.02
CA TYR A 17 -15.00 -2.20 -11.96
C TYR A 17 -14.54 -1.60 -10.63
N TYR A 18 -13.36 -2.00 -10.17
CA TYR A 18 -12.75 -1.48 -8.95
C TYR A 18 -12.48 0.03 -9.09
N LYS A 19 -12.96 0.79 -8.12
CA LYS A 19 -12.73 2.22 -7.93
C LYS A 19 -11.92 2.42 -6.65
N THR A 20 -11.45 3.64 -6.40
CA THR A 20 -10.63 3.98 -5.23
C THR A 20 -11.28 3.58 -3.90
N ASN A 21 -12.62 3.60 -3.82
CA ASN A 21 -13.37 3.12 -2.65
C ASN A 21 -13.10 1.64 -2.36
N ASP A 22 -13.02 0.80 -3.38
CA ASP A 22 -12.74 -0.63 -3.21
C ASP A 22 -11.28 -0.85 -2.77
N TYR A 23 -10.36 -0.01 -3.24
CA TYR A 23 -8.94 -0.08 -2.89
C TYR A 23 -8.64 0.39 -1.47
N TYR A 24 -9.52 1.14 -0.81
CA TYR A 24 -9.30 1.61 0.56
C TYR A 24 -9.06 0.45 1.54
N VAL A 25 -9.66 -0.72 1.30
CA VAL A 25 -9.45 -1.92 2.14
C VAL A 25 -7.97 -2.34 2.18
N LEU A 26 -7.17 -1.97 1.17
CA LEU A 26 -5.72 -2.21 1.19
C LEU A 26 -4.99 -1.41 2.26
N ALA A 27 -5.53 -0.29 2.73
CA ALA A 27 -4.96 0.46 3.84
C ALA A 27 -4.82 -0.43 5.08
N ASP A 28 -5.81 -1.29 5.31
CA ASP A 28 -5.86 -2.20 6.45
C ASP A 28 -5.08 -3.49 6.15
N ILE A 29 -5.34 -4.14 5.01
CA ILE A 29 -4.66 -5.39 4.62
C ILE A 29 -3.13 -5.22 4.58
N LEU A 30 -2.66 -4.10 4.04
CA LEU A 30 -1.23 -3.81 3.89
C LEU A 30 -0.69 -2.90 5.02
N LYS A 31 -1.53 -2.54 6.00
CA LYS A 31 -1.19 -1.64 7.12
C LYS A 31 -0.51 -0.34 6.65
N LEU A 32 -0.95 0.20 5.50
CA LEU A 32 -0.24 1.27 4.76
C LEU A 32 -0.08 2.57 5.56
N LYS A 33 -1.02 2.85 6.47
CA LYS A 33 -1.03 4.07 7.28
C LYS A 33 0.10 4.11 8.32
N ASN A 34 0.71 2.96 8.61
CA ASN A 34 1.69 2.77 9.67
C ASN A 34 3.13 2.76 9.14
N TYR A 35 3.34 3.16 7.89
CA TYR A 35 4.65 3.33 7.31
C TYR A 35 5.07 4.79 7.31
N ALA A 36 6.35 4.99 7.61
CA ALA A 36 7.00 6.28 7.49
C ALA A 36 8.37 6.08 6.83
N ILE A 37 8.68 6.86 5.81
CA ILE A 37 9.96 6.78 5.10
C ILE A 37 10.62 8.15 4.99
N ARG A 38 11.92 8.18 4.68
CA ARG A 38 12.69 9.40 4.42
C ARG A 38 13.65 9.19 3.26
N PHE A 39 14.03 10.27 2.59
CA PHE A 39 15.11 10.23 1.59
C PHE A 39 16.47 10.55 2.24
N HIS A 40 17.44 9.63 2.10
CA HIS A 40 18.77 9.74 2.70
C HIS A 40 19.56 11.00 2.30
N ARG A 41 19.30 11.55 1.11
CA ARG A 41 20.02 12.73 0.59
C ARG A 41 19.23 14.03 0.70
N HIS A 42 17.96 13.93 1.10
CA HIS A 42 17.01 15.04 1.13
C HIS A 42 16.22 15.02 2.44
N HIS A 43 16.94 15.27 3.53
CA HIS A 43 16.35 15.30 4.88
C HIS A 43 15.39 16.48 5.07
N ASP A 44 15.52 17.51 4.22
CA ASP A 44 14.65 18.69 4.15
C ASP A 44 13.20 18.33 3.78
N PHE A 45 12.97 17.20 3.11
CA PHE A 45 11.62 16.70 2.84
C PHE A 45 10.95 16.11 4.09
N GLY A 46 11.71 15.90 5.17
CA GLY A 46 11.23 15.29 6.40
C GLY A 46 10.79 13.83 6.22
N THR A 47 9.96 13.38 7.15
CA THR A 47 9.37 12.03 7.12
C THR A 47 8.09 12.05 6.29
N LEU A 48 7.97 11.10 5.36
CA LEU A 48 6.85 10.96 4.44
C LEU A 48 5.94 9.82 4.89
N THR A 49 4.66 10.14 5.08
CA THR A 49 3.61 9.22 5.54
C THR A 49 2.41 9.28 4.58
N SER A 50 2.64 8.95 3.30
CA SER A 50 1.73 9.24 2.18
C SER A 50 0.34 8.58 2.25
N PHE A 51 0.13 7.64 3.17
CA PHE A 51 -1.16 6.97 3.40
C PHE A 51 -1.79 7.29 4.76
N LYS A 52 -1.12 8.06 5.64
CA LYS A 52 -1.55 8.28 7.03
C LYS A 52 -2.99 8.75 7.15
N ASP A 53 -3.36 9.71 6.31
CA ASP A 53 -4.68 10.35 6.33
C ASP A 53 -5.67 9.71 5.35
N TRP A 54 -5.32 8.57 4.72
CA TRP A 54 -6.24 7.89 3.81
C TRP A 54 -7.48 7.44 4.60
N SER A 55 -8.68 7.87 4.21
CA SER A 55 -9.94 7.53 4.88
C SER A 55 -10.99 7.03 3.88
N LYS A 56 -11.88 6.16 4.35
CA LYS A 56 -12.98 5.54 3.61
C LYS A 56 -14.03 6.54 3.12
N ASP A 57 -14.20 7.66 3.82
CA ASP A 57 -15.26 8.64 3.51
C ASP A 57 -14.98 9.38 2.19
N ASN A 58 -13.70 9.63 1.91
CA ASN A 58 -13.28 10.26 0.66
C ASN A 58 -11.92 9.75 0.18
N PRO A 59 -11.84 8.48 -0.25
CA PRO A 59 -10.57 7.79 -0.40
C PRO A 59 -9.75 8.33 -1.58
N THR A 60 -10.38 9.03 -2.53
CA THR A 60 -9.64 9.78 -3.56
C THR A 60 -9.07 11.07 -2.99
N LYS A 61 -9.89 11.94 -2.40
CA LYS A 61 -9.43 13.28 -1.93
C LYS A 61 -8.45 13.19 -0.77
N ASN A 62 -8.59 12.17 0.08
CA ASN A 62 -7.72 11.97 1.24
C ASN A 62 -6.31 11.48 0.84
N LEU A 63 -6.13 10.98 -0.39
CA LEU A 63 -4.81 10.74 -0.97
C LEU A 63 -4.40 11.93 -1.82
N VAL A 64 -3.79 12.93 -1.18
CA VAL A 64 -3.46 14.22 -1.82
C VAL A 64 -2.69 14.06 -3.13
N TRP A 65 -1.68 13.17 -3.15
CA TRP A 65 -0.90 12.89 -4.36
C TRP A 65 -1.76 12.29 -5.48
N TYR A 66 -2.70 11.40 -5.15
CA TYR A 66 -3.56 10.72 -6.12
C TYR A 66 -4.69 11.61 -6.62
N ASP A 67 -5.30 12.41 -5.74
CA ASP A 67 -6.28 13.44 -6.10
C ASP A 67 -5.64 14.47 -7.05
N SER A 68 -4.43 14.93 -6.73
CA SER A 68 -3.67 15.86 -7.58
C SER A 68 -3.40 15.26 -8.95
N TYR A 69 -2.93 14.01 -9.02
CA TYR A 69 -2.76 13.28 -10.28
C TYR A 69 -4.05 13.19 -11.09
N ASN A 70 -5.17 12.83 -10.45
CA ASN A 70 -6.46 12.68 -11.12
C ASN A 70 -6.96 14.03 -11.68
N LYS A 71 -6.85 15.12 -10.90
CA LYS A 71 -7.20 16.47 -11.37
C LYS A 71 -6.40 16.88 -12.59
N ILE A 72 -5.07 16.71 -12.57
CA ILE A 72 -4.20 17.02 -13.72
C ILE A 72 -4.56 16.16 -14.94
N LYS A 73 -4.86 14.88 -14.73
CA LYS A 73 -5.24 13.95 -15.80
C LYS A 73 -6.55 14.36 -16.49
N HIS A 74 -7.51 14.86 -15.72
CA HIS A 74 -8.83 15.22 -16.23
C HIS A 74 -8.90 16.66 -16.76
N ASP A 75 -8.11 17.57 -16.21
CA ASP A 75 -8.08 18.97 -16.59
C ASP A 75 -6.69 19.57 -16.30
N ARG A 76 -5.76 19.36 -17.23
CA ARG A 76 -4.36 19.79 -17.07
C ARG A 76 -4.20 21.30 -17.08
N GLU A 77 -4.99 22.01 -17.87
CA GLU A 77 -4.84 23.45 -18.08
C GLU A 77 -5.16 24.24 -16.81
N ASN A 78 -6.22 23.83 -16.09
CA ASN A 78 -6.64 24.51 -14.86
C ASN A 78 -6.00 23.96 -13.58
N ASN A 79 -5.31 22.82 -13.65
CA ASN A 79 -4.72 22.17 -12.47
C ASN A 79 -3.19 21.99 -12.57
N PHE A 80 -2.52 22.73 -13.46
CA PHE A 80 -1.07 22.59 -13.67
C PHE A 80 -0.25 22.90 -12.40
N GLU A 81 -0.74 23.76 -11.53
CA GLU A 81 -0.14 24.09 -10.23
C GLU A 81 -0.03 22.88 -9.28
N LEU A 82 -0.87 21.86 -9.48
CA LEU A 82 -0.77 20.60 -8.74
C LEU A 82 0.38 19.71 -9.23
N ALA A 83 0.95 19.98 -10.41
CA ALA A 83 2.11 19.28 -10.97
C ALA A 83 3.44 19.79 -10.35
N ASN A 84 3.50 19.78 -9.02
CA ASN A 84 4.62 20.31 -8.25
C ASN A 84 5.48 19.20 -7.62
N MET A 85 6.68 19.59 -7.17
CA MET A 85 7.67 18.69 -6.59
C MET A 85 7.13 17.95 -5.35
N LYS A 86 6.33 18.61 -4.52
CA LYS A 86 5.75 17.99 -3.31
C LYS A 86 4.86 16.79 -3.68
N ASN A 87 3.95 16.96 -4.63
CA ASN A 87 3.07 15.88 -5.08
C ASN A 87 3.83 14.76 -5.80
N ALA A 88 4.89 15.10 -6.53
CA ALA A 88 5.77 14.11 -7.16
C ALA A 88 6.53 13.26 -6.14
N ILE A 89 7.15 13.90 -5.13
CA ILE A 89 7.86 13.22 -4.04
C ILE A 89 6.88 12.33 -3.26
N ASP A 90 5.70 12.84 -2.91
CA ASP A 90 4.70 12.09 -2.16
C ASP A 90 4.17 10.88 -2.95
N SER A 91 4.00 11.02 -4.27
CA SER A 91 3.64 9.88 -5.14
C SER A 91 4.72 8.79 -5.15
N VAL A 92 6.00 9.17 -5.21
CA VAL A 92 7.12 8.22 -5.17
C VAL A 92 7.18 7.53 -3.80
N ALA A 93 6.96 8.28 -2.73
CA ALA A 93 6.93 7.73 -1.38
C ALA A 93 5.77 6.74 -1.19
N ALA A 94 4.56 7.08 -1.67
CA ALA A 94 3.42 6.18 -1.68
C ALA A 94 3.72 4.88 -2.44
N PHE A 95 4.39 4.98 -3.60
CA PHE A 95 4.78 3.81 -4.37
C PHE A 95 5.83 2.96 -3.61
N ALA A 96 6.83 3.59 -3.01
CA ALA A 96 7.83 2.89 -2.20
C ALA A 96 7.19 2.15 -1.01
N ILE A 97 6.31 2.81 -0.25
CA ILE A 97 5.55 2.19 0.86
C ILE A 97 4.74 0.99 0.36
N THR A 98 4.10 1.11 -0.81
CA THR A 98 3.32 0.00 -1.40
C THR A 98 4.22 -1.21 -1.72
N LEU A 99 5.43 -0.98 -2.23
CA LEU A 99 6.40 -2.05 -2.50
C LEU A 99 6.91 -2.67 -1.20
N ILE A 100 7.24 -1.85 -0.19
CA ILE A 100 7.66 -2.31 1.13
C ILE A 100 6.59 -3.20 1.74
N ALA A 101 5.32 -2.77 1.71
CA ALA A 101 4.23 -3.53 2.31
C ALA A 101 3.96 -4.88 1.60
N GLN A 102 4.23 -4.97 0.29
CA GLN A 102 4.03 -6.22 -0.47
C GLN A 102 5.20 -7.18 -0.38
N PHE A 103 6.44 -6.68 -0.30
CA PHE A 103 7.65 -7.48 -0.50
C PHE A 103 8.64 -7.43 0.65
N GLY A 104 8.38 -6.58 1.64
CA GLY A 104 9.35 -6.19 2.65
C GLY A 104 10.53 -5.41 2.06
N TYR A 105 11.35 -4.87 2.94
CA TYR A 105 12.54 -4.09 2.59
C TYR A 105 13.85 -4.75 3.05
N ARG A 106 13.76 -5.91 3.73
CA ARG A 106 14.92 -6.66 4.24
C ARG A 106 15.48 -7.69 3.25
N ASN A 107 15.17 -7.53 1.97
CA ASN A 107 15.67 -8.41 0.91
C ASN A 107 16.90 -7.78 0.20
N ILE A 108 17.67 -8.63 -0.49
CA ILE A 108 18.92 -8.22 -1.17
C ILE A 108 18.68 -7.11 -2.20
N LEU A 109 17.58 -7.20 -2.95
CA LEU A 109 17.23 -6.20 -3.98
C LEU A 109 17.02 -4.82 -3.38
N TRP A 110 16.35 -4.74 -2.23
CA TRP A 110 16.16 -3.49 -1.51
C TRP A 110 17.48 -2.95 -0.96
N ASN A 111 18.23 -3.79 -0.24
CA ASN A 111 19.49 -3.39 0.41
C ASN A 111 20.52 -2.83 -0.58
N ASP A 112 20.68 -3.47 -1.74
CA ASP A 112 21.72 -3.10 -2.69
C ASP A 112 21.39 -1.83 -3.49
N LYS A 113 20.10 -1.55 -3.70
CA LYS A 113 19.62 -0.49 -4.59
C LYS A 113 18.85 0.60 -3.85
N ILE A 114 17.75 0.24 -3.21
CA ILE A 114 16.76 1.19 -2.70
C ILE A 114 17.18 1.78 -1.35
N ASN A 115 17.81 0.99 -0.48
CA ASN A 115 18.28 1.45 0.83
C ASN A 115 19.30 2.60 0.75
N LYS A 116 19.96 2.79 -0.40
CA LYS A 116 20.88 3.93 -0.63
C LYS A 116 20.14 5.26 -0.85
N VAL A 117 18.82 5.20 -1.07
CA VAL A 117 17.98 6.34 -1.44
C VAL A 117 16.89 6.56 -0.39
N ILE A 118 16.23 5.48 0.03
CA ILE A 118 15.08 5.51 0.94
C ILE A 118 15.44 4.81 2.24
N GLU A 119 15.17 5.49 3.34
CA GLU A 119 15.25 4.98 4.70
C GLU A 119 13.82 4.68 5.20
N VAL A 120 13.63 3.51 5.82
CA VAL A 120 12.37 3.18 6.50
C VAL A 120 12.49 3.62 7.95
N ILE A 121 11.65 4.57 8.36
CA ILE A 121 11.66 5.15 9.71
C ILE A 121 10.69 4.41 10.62
N GLU A 122 9.50 4.09 10.11
CA GLU A 122 8.49 3.32 10.83
C GLU A 122 7.91 2.24 9.92
N GLU A 123 7.61 1.08 10.51
CA GLU A 123 6.88 -0.01 9.88
C GLU A 123 5.86 -0.58 10.88
N PRO A 124 4.74 -1.15 10.39
CA PRO A 124 3.79 -1.84 11.24
C PRO A 124 4.39 -3.14 11.80
N SER A 125 3.88 -3.55 12.97
CA SER A 125 4.10 -4.90 13.46
C SER A 125 3.32 -5.89 12.58
N TRP A 126 4.02 -6.91 12.09
CA TRP A 126 3.46 -8.00 11.30
C TRP A 126 3.53 -9.29 12.10
N ASN A 127 2.39 -9.97 12.22
CA ASN A 127 2.37 -11.33 12.72
C ASN A 127 2.57 -12.32 11.56
N ILE A 128 2.95 -13.55 11.87
CA ILE A 128 3.21 -14.58 10.86
C ILE A 128 1.97 -14.85 10.01
N GLU A 129 0.79 -14.84 10.63
CA GLU A 129 -0.52 -15.02 9.99
C GLU A 129 -0.89 -13.90 9.00
N ASP A 130 -0.29 -12.72 9.10
CA ASP A 130 -0.55 -11.60 8.19
C ASP A 130 0.22 -11.73 6.87
N PHE A 131 1.27 -12.55 6.83
CA PHE A 131 2.11 -12.68 5.65
C PHE A 131 1.46 -13.59 4.60
N TYR A 132 1.46 -13.11 3.36
CA TYR A 132 1.13 -13.93 2.21
C TYR A 132 2.29 -14.90 1.91
N ILE A 133 2.35 -16.02 2.65
CA ILE A 133 3.28 -17.10 2.34
C ILE A 133 2.70 -17.88 1.15
N PRO A 134 3.32 -17.83 -0.04
CA PRO A 134 2.86 -18.64 -1.16
C PRO A 134 3.06 -20.11 -0.79
N ARG A 135 1.97 -20.89 -0.83
CA ARG A 135 2.05 -22.35 -0.79
C ARG A 135 2.83 -22.84 -2.01
N ARG A 136 3.80 -23.70 -1.80
CA ARG A 136 4.46 -24.45 -2.88
C ARG A 136 3.58 -25.63 -3.24
N ASP A 137 3.62 -26.05 -4.50
CA ASP A 137 2.88 -27.24 -4.95
C ASP A 137 3.34 -28.52 -4.22
N SER A 138 4.55 -28.50 -3.64
CA SER A 138 5.10 -29.58 -2.80
C SER A 138 4.63 -29.56 -1.34
N ASP A 139 3.94 -28.51 -0.91
CA ASP A 139 3.46 -28.41 0.47
C ASP A 139 2.27 -29.36 0.63
N VAL A 140 2.54 -30.58 1.09
CA VAL A 140 1.51 -31.54 1.47
C VAL A 140 0.72 -30.93 2.63
N ILE A 141 -0.60 -30.87 2.50
CA ILE A 141 -1.48 -30.63 3.65
C ILE A 141 -1.33 -31.87 4.53
N SER A 142 -0.35 -31.89 5.43
CA SER A 142 -0.36 -32.84 6.51
C SER A 142 -1.50 -32.45 7.45
N ASP A 143 -2.26 -33.42 7.92
CA ASP A 143 -3.41 -33.28 8.84
C ASP A 143 -3.10 -32.47 10.13
N LEU A 144 -1.84 -32.10 10.37
CA LEU A 144 -1.40 -31.10 11.34
C LEU A 144 -1.90 -29.65 11.06
N TYR A 145 -2.54 -29.40 9.91
CA TYR A 145 -3.06 -28.09 9.50
C TYR A 145 -4.58 -28.11 9.19
N GLU A 146 -5.35 -29.06 9.72
CA GLU A 146 -6.81 -28.90 9.74
C GLU A 146 -7.24 -27.62 10.51
N ASP A 147 -6.39 -27.15 11.44
CA ASP A 147 -6.60 -25.96 12.26
C ASP A 147 -6.07 -24.66 11.64
N ALA A 148 -5.46 -24.72 10.44
CA ALA A 148 -5.02 -23.51 9.74
C ALA A 148 -6.27 -22.74 9.29
N LYS A 149 -6.71 -21.80 10.13
CA LYS A 149 -7.86 -20.93 9.86
C LYS A 149 -7.68 -20.34 8.46
N PRO A 150 -8.75 -20.32 7.63
CA PRO A 150 -8.71 -19.56 6.38
C PRO A 150 -8.25 -18.14 6.68
N TYR A 151 -7.58 -17.50 5.71
CA TYR A 151 -7.12 -16.11 5.77
C TYR A 151 -8.05 -15.25 6.63
N PRO A 152 -7.52 -14.40 7.53
CA PRO A 152 -8.32 -13.67 8.50
C PRO A 152 -9.54 -13.06 7.81
N LYS A 153 -10.71 -13.62 8.10
CA LYS A 153 -11.97 -13.07 7.61
C LYS A 153 -12.13 -11.73 8.31
N ILE A 154 -12.12 -10.66 7.54
CA ILE A 154 -12.56 -9.35 8.03
C ILE A 154 -14.03 -9.55 8.39
N GLU A 155 -14.34 -9.56 9.69
CA GLU A 155 -15.73 -9.57 10.16
C GLU A 155 -16.41 -8.32 9.61
N SER A 156 -17.34 -8.53 8.68
CA SER A 156 -18.22 -7.49 8.18
C SER A 156 -19.29 -7.26 9.24
N ASP A 157 -19.05 -6.33 10.15
CA ASP A 157 -20.11 -5.79 11.00
C ASP A 157 -21.13 -5.09 10.10
N ILE A 158 -22.29 -5.72 9.99
CA ILE A 158 -23.55 -5.18 9.45
C ILE A 158 -24.19 -4.30 10.52
#